data_AF-A0A927D0F7-F1
#
_entry.id   AF-A0A927D0F7-F1
#
_cell.length_a   1.000
_cell.length_b   1.000
_cell.length_c   1.000
_cell.angle_alpha   90.00
_cell.angle_beta   90.00
_cell.angle_gamma   90.00
#
_symmetry.space_group_name_H-M   'P 1'
#
loop_
_entity.id
_entity.type
_entity.pdbx_description
1 polymer ?
#
loop_
_entity_poly.entity_id
_entity_poly.type
_entity_poly.pdbx_seq_one_letter_code
_entity_poly.pdbx_strand_id
1 'polypeptide(L)'
;MNKDFGRYFRRKHVDSNATIEYFLVNNGVAHLAYRSEGIHDVISPHCVEGYEYLADELAGYLEFVEPIIPENMPVVLEITGHEFSDEEQRSIEKAVLNHFLIKTVAVQRYRGSLFWRIGWFAIFLAVFSFVMFYQGGLTGSIGREFMYVFFYFLGDRLIDYLTLGQREVKKRKTKLSQIATMKVVFTKELLGDLTDEQARKVRRDVISNATSENL
;
A
#
# COMPACT_ATOMS: atom_id res chain seq x y z
N MET A 1 -5.04 26.18 24.26
CA MET A 1 -6.05 25.29 24.83
C MET A 1 -7.02 24.92 23.71
N ASN A 2 -6.83 23.76 23.08
CA ASN A 2 -7.90 23.04 22.40
C ASN A 2 -7.52 21.55 22.48
N LYS A 3 -8.14 20.87 23.44
CA LYS A 3 -8.08 19.43 23.64
C LYS A 3 -8.98 18.78 22.57
N ASP A 4 -8.76 17.51 22.30
CA ASP A 4 -9.67 16.62 21.57
C ASP A 4 -9.53 16.55 20.04
N PHE A 5 -8.44 15.91 19.58
CA PHE A 5 -8.46 15.15 18.32
C PHE A 5 -7.70 13.81 18.44
N GLY A 6 -7.99 13.05 19.51
CA GLY A 6 -7.66 11.63 19.59
C GLY A 6 -8.88 10.79 19.26
N ARG A 7 -9.14 10.50 17.97
CA ARG A 7 -10.12 9.45 17.61
C ARG A 7 -9.44 8.09 17.74
N TYR A 8 -9.58 7.48 18.91
CA TYR A 8 -9.24 6.08 19.14
C TYR A 8 -10.24 5.18 18.40
N PHE A 9 -9.82 4.52 17.33
CA PHE A 9 -10.60 3.43 16.73
C PHE A 9 -10.24 2.13 17.44
N ARG A 10 -10.91 1.85 18.57
CA ARG A 10 -10.76 0.60 19.32
C ARG A 10 -11.83 -0.39 18.84
N ARG A 11 -11.48 -1.40 18.05
CA ARG A 11 -12.35 -2.58 17.89
C ARG A 11 -12.00 -3.59 18.98
N LYS A 12 -13.04 -4.05 19.70
CA LYS A 12 -12.96 -5.02 20.80
C LYS A 12 -13.57 -6.34 20.32
N HIS A 13 -12.72 -7.38 20.32
CA HIS A 13 -12.93 -8.83 20.39
C HIS A 13 -12.32 -9.62 19.22
N VAL A 14 -11.19 -10.30 19.48
CA VAL A 14 -11.04 -11.77 19.45
C VAL A 14 -10.09 -12.19 20.60
N ASP A 15 -10.30 -13.39 21.12
CA ASP A 15 -9.91 -14.00 22.40
C ASP A 15 -8.42 -13.99 22.86
N SER A 16 -8.23 -13.52 24.10
CA SER A 16 -7.52 -14.09 25.29
C SER A 16 -6.12 -14.73 25.25
N ASN A 17 -5.50 -15.01 24.10
CA ASN A 17 -4.07 -15.35 23.93
C ASN A 17 -3.46 -14.58 22.73
N ALA A 18 -4.21 -13.62 22.19
CA ALA A 18 -4.06 -13.10 20.84
C ALA A 18 -3.23 -11.80 20.77
N THR A 19 -2.27 -11.81 19.85
CA THR A 19 -1.61 -10.68 19.18
C THR A 19 -2.44 -9.38 19.26
N ILE A 20 -1.91 -8.36 19.94
CA ILE A 20 -2.58 -7.06 20.07
C ILE A 20 -2.19 -6.19 18.89
N GLU A 21 -3.15 -5.94 18.00
CA GLU A 21 -3.02 -5.07 16.84
C GLU A 21 -3.70 -3.71 17.11
N TYR A 22 -2.97 -2.60 17.01
CA TYR A 22 -3.57 -1.26 17.05
C TYR A 22 -2.97 -0.28 16.04
N PHE A 23 -3.87 0.55 15.51
CA PHE A 23 -3.56 1.72 14.70
C PHE A 23 -3.81 2.99 15.53
N LEU A 24 -2.76 3.76 15.79
CA LEU A 24 -2.83 5.04 16.51
C LEU A 24 -2.22 6.15 15.66
N VAL A 25 -2.98 7.23 15.46
CA VAL A 25 -2.41 8.46 14.89
C VAL A 25 -2.11 9.40 16.05
N ASN A 26 -0.83 9.57 16.37
CA ASN A 26 -0.41 10.48 17.43
C ASN A 26 0.48 11.59 16.88
N ASN A 27 0.09 12.84 17.16
CA ASN A 27 0.73 14.08 16.73
C ASN A 27 0.90 14.24 15.19
N GLY A 28 0.40 13.32 14.35
CA GLY A 28 0.71 13.24 12.90
C GLY A 28 1.75 12.18 12.50
N VAL A 29 1.95 11.13 13.32
CA VAL A 29 2.65 9.89 12.98
C VAL A 29 1.65 8.76 13.14
N ALA A 30 1.64 7.82 12.20
CA ALA A 30 0.84 6.61 12.27
C ALA A 30 1.66 5.50 12.94
N HIS A 31 1.24 5.11 14.13
CA HIS A 31 1.82 4.00 14.89
C HIS A 31 0.98 2.75 14.60
N LEU A 32 1.63 1.77 13.99
CA LEU A 32 1.17 0.40 13.85
C LEU A 32 1.84 -0.39 14.92
N ALA A 33 1.12 -1.24 15.61
CA ALA A 33 1.77 -2.06 16.59
C ALA A 33 1.26 -3.48 16.59
N TYR A 34 2.21 -4.33 16.90
CA TYR A 34 2.12 -5.76 16.76
C TYR A 34 2.85 -6.40 17.94
N ARG A 35 2.19 -7.35 18.59
CA ARG A 35 2.80 -8.12 19.68
C ARG A 35 3.24 -9.46 19.14
N SER A 36 4.51 -9.81 19.33
CA SER A 36 5.12 -11.06 18.94
C SER A 36 5.66 -11.77 20.20
N GLU A 37 5.49 -13.08 20.24
CA GLU A 37 6.05 -13.99 21.25
C GLU A 37 7.40 -14.57 20.81
N GLY A 38 7.65 -14.63 19.49
CA GLY A 38 8.94 -14.97 18.92
C GLY A 38 9.09 -14.62 17.44
N ILE A 39 10.29 -14.87 16.89
CA ILE A 39 10.65 -14.54 15.49
C ILE A 39 9.68 -15.10 14.45
N HIS A 40 9.09 -16.27 14.72
CA HIS A 40 8.15 -16.94 13.80
C HIS A 40 6.81 -16.22 13.65
N ASP A 41 6.46 -15.32 14.56
CA ASP A 41 5.23 -14.51 14.46
C ASP A 41 5.43 -13.32 13.54
N VAL A 42 6.69 -12.98 13.23
CA VAL A 42 7.08 -11.83 12.41
C VAL A 42 7.61 -12.29 11.06
N ILE A 43 8.45 -13.32 11.05
CA ILE A 43 9.06 -13.93 9.86
C ILE A 43 8.54 -15.35 9.69
N SER A 44 8.15 -15.70 8.47
CA SER A 44 7.63 -17.05 8.19
C SER A 44 8.68 -18.12 8.54
N PRO A 45 8.31 -19.23 9.19
CA PRO A 45 9.24 -20.32 9.49
C PRO A 45 9.75 -21.04 8.23
N HIS A 46 9.14 -20.78 7.07
CA HIS A 46 9.52 -21.36 5.79
C HIS A 46 10.49 -20.48 4.99
N CYS A 47 11.11 -19.49 5.62
CA CYS A 47 12.11 -18.63 4.98
C CYS A 47 13.45 -19.36 4.77
N VAL A 48 14.15 -18.98 3.71
CA VAL A 48 15.53 -19.39 3.44
C VAL A 48 16.44 -18.22 3.77
N GLU A 49 17.64 -18.50 4.28
CA GLU A 49 18.63 -17.47 4.59
C GLU A 49 18.85 -16.53 3.39
N GLY A 50 18.72 -15.22 3.62
CA GLY A 50 18.80 -14.19 2.58
C GLY A 50 17.50 -13.90 1.83
N TYR A 51 16.47 -14.73 1.98
CA TYR A 51 15.12 -14.57 1.42
C TYR A 51 14.06 -14.72 2.52
N GLU A 52 14.04 -13.76 3.44
CA GLU A 52 13.00 -13.69 4.48
C GLU A 52 11.74 -12.99 3.98
N TYR A 53 10.60 -13.54 4.37
CA TYR A 53 9.26 -13.00 4.12
C TYR A 53 8.52 -12.91 5.45
N LEU A 54 7.63 -11.92 5.55
CA LEU A 54 6.78 -11.76 6.72
C LEU A 54 5.91 -12.99 6.93
N ALA A 55 5.63 -13.31 8.20
CA ALA A 55 4.60 -14.26 8.57
C ALA A 55 3.22 -13.79 8.08
N ASP A 56 2.33 -14.73 7.76
CA ASP A 56 1.02 -14.43 7.17
C ASP A 56 0.16 -13.52 8.07
N GLU A 57 0.29 -13.65 9.40
CA GLU A 57 -0.44 -12.82 10.36
C GLU A 57 -0.01 -11.35 10.27
N LEU A 58 1.29 -11.07 10.38
CA LEU A 58 1.81 -9.71 10.26
C LEU A 58 1.57 -9.13 8.86
N ALA A 59 1.73 -9.93 7.81
CA ALA A 59 1.44 -9.51 6.43
C ALA A 59 -0.05 -9.14 6.28
N GLY A 60 -0.96 -9.95 6.80
CA GLY A 60 -2.40 -9.72 6.79
C GLY A 60 -2.80 -8.47 7.57
N TYR A 61 -2.20 -8.25 8.74
CA TYR A 61 -2.40 -7.04 9.53
C TYR A 61 -1.98 -5.78 8.76
N LEU A 62 -0.78 -5.79 8.19
CA LEU A 62 -0.24 -4.69 7.41
C LEU A 62 -1.09 -4.37 6.17
N GLU A 63 -1.62 -5.40 5.50
CA GLU A 63 -2.58 -5.26 4.40
C GLU A 63 -3.92 -4.65 4.83
N PHE A 64 -4.39 -5.05 6.01
CA PHE A 64 -5.62 -4.51 6.57
C PHE A 64 -5.49 -3.02 6.92
N VAL A 65 -4.33 -2.60 7.43
CA VAL A 65 -4.12 -1.21 7.86
C VAL A 65 -3.70 -0.28 6.71
N GLU A 66 -3.00 -0.78 5.68
CA GLU A 66 -2.61 -0.02 4.47
C GLU A 66 -3.68 0.97 3.96
N PRO A 67 -4.94 0.57 3.72
CA PRO A 67 -5.95 1.48 3.17
C PRO A 67 -6.36 2.59 4.14
N ILE A 68 -6.21 2.37 5.46
CA ILE A 68 -6.69 3.24 6.54
C ILE A 68 -5.65 4.32 6.90
N ILE A 69 -4.37 4.10 6.60
CA ILE A 69 -3.29 5.05 6.86
C ILE A 69 -3.52 6.35 6.04
N PRO A 70 -3.53 7.53 6.69
CA PRO A 70 -3.56 8.82 6.00
C PRO A 70 -2.38 9.01 5.04
N GLU A 71 -2.65 9.59 3.88
CA GLU A 71 -1.60 9.93 2.90
C GLU A 71 -0.63 10.98 3.48
N ASN A 72 0.67 10.83 3.17
CA ASN A 72 1.76 11.74 3.55
C ASN A 72 2.03 11.80 5.07
N MET A 73 1.76 10.72 5.80
CA MET A 73 2.05 10.60 7.22
C MET A 73 3.19 9.61 7.48
N PRO A 74 4.23 9.95 8.27
CA PRO A 74 5.24 8.96 8.65
C PRO A 74 4.59 7.79 9.39
N VAL A 75 5.02 6.57 9.05
CA VAL A 75 4.51 5.31 9.62
C VAL A 75 5.61 4.68 10.47
N VAL A 76 5.25 4.22 11.66
CA VAL A 76 6.13 3.49 12.58
C VAL A 76 5.46 2.15 12.91
N LEU A 77 6.18 1.05 12.71
CA LEU A 77 5.75 -0.29 13.12
C LEU A 77 6.45 -0.64 14.44
N GLU A 78 5.68 -0.78 15.51
CA GLU A 78 6.13 -1.14 16.84
C GLU A 78 5.93 -2.64 17.04
N ILE A 79 7.03 -3.39 17.15
CA ILE A 79 7.00 -4.81 17.45
C ILE A 79 7.36 -4.98 18.92
N THR A 80 6.45 -5.60 19.68
CA THR A 80 6.54 -5.73 21.14
C THR A 80 6.44 -7.18 21.60
N GLY A 81 6.93 -7.50 22.80
CA GLY A 81 6.74 -8.81 23.44
C GLY A 81 7.98 -9.70 23.49
N HIS A 82 8.73 -9.82 22.39
CA HIS A 82 9.97 -10.60 22.32
C HIS A 82 11.21 -9.69 22.25
N GLU A 83 12.31 -10.09 22.91
CA GLU A 83 13.61 -9.43 22.75
C GLU A 83 14.35 -10.04 21.57
N PHE A 84 14.31 -9.35 20.43
CA PHE A 84 15.05 -9.75 19.23
C PHE A 84 16.52 -9.35 19.32
N SER A 85 17.40 -10.24 18.89
CA SER A 85 18.81 -9.95 18.64
C SER A 85 18.99 -8.93 17.51
N ASP A 86 20.17 -8.29 17.43
CA ASP A 86 20.48 -7.32 16.37
C ASP A 86 20.37 -7.93 14.95
N GLU A 87 20.67 -9.23 14.82
CA GLU A 87 20.54 -9.96 13.55
C GLU A 87 19.07 -10.17 13.18
N GLU A 88 18.24 -10.59 14.14
CA GLU A 88 16.80 -10.75 13.94
C GLU A 88 16.12 -9.41 13.64
N GLN A 89 16.49 -8.33 14.33
CA GLN A 89 15.95 -7.00 14.07
C GLN A 89 16.22 -6.55 12.63
N ARG A 90 17.45 -6.75 12.14
CA ARG A 90 17.81 -6.43 10.74
C ARG A 90 17.05 -7.30 9.74
N SER A 91 16.89 -8.58 10.06
CA SER A 91 16.13 -9.53 9.23
C SER A 91 14.66 -9.09 9.11
N ILE A 92 14.05 -8.71 10.23
CA ILE A 92 12.68 -8.20 10.29
C ILE A 92 12.53 -6.89 9.49
N GLU A 93 13.41 -5.91 9.71
CA GLU A 93 13.40 -4.64 8.98
C GLU A 93 13.48 -4.87 7.47
N LYS A 94 14.37 -5.76 7.03
CA LYS A 94 14.54 -6.11 5.63
C LYS A 94 13.33 -6.84 5.07
N ALA A 95 12.73 -7.76 5.82
CA ALA A 95 11.52 -8.48 5.42
C ALA A 95 10.32 -7.53 5.25
N VAL A 96 10.15 -6.58 6.18
CA VAL A 96 9.10 -5.55 6.11
C VAL A 96 9.30 -4.67 4.86
N LEU A 97 10.51 -4.16 4.66
CA LEU A 97 10.85 -3.33 3.50
C LEU A 97 10.64 -4.09 2.18
N ASN A 98 11.13 -5.33 2.08
CA ASN A 98 10.98 -6.17 0.90
C ASN A 98 9.52 -6.43 0.56
N HIS A 99 8.68 -6.69 1.56
CA HIS A 99 7.25 -6.96 1.36
C HIS A 99 6.56 -5.80 0.62
N PHE A 100 6.81 -4.55 1.01
CA PHE A 100 6.22 -3.38 0.36
C PHE A 100 6.91 -2.97 -0.94
N LEU A 101 8.21 -3.22 -1.08
CA LEU A 101 8.91 -3.02 -2.36
C LEU A 101 8.34 -3.93 -3.44
N ILE A 102 8.14 -5.22 -3.14
CA ILE A 102 7.56 -6.20 -4.08
C ILE A 102 6.15 -5.73 -4.51
N LYS A 103 5.32 -5.27 -3.57
CA LYS A 103 4.00 -4.71 -3.88
C LYS A 103 4.07 -3.46 -4.75
N THR A 104 5.00 -2.56 -4.49
CA THR A 104 5.21 -1.34 -5.28
C THR A 104 5.60 -1.69 -6.72
N VAL A 105 6.50 -2.66 -6.90
CA VAL A 105 6.89 -3.18 -8.22
C VAL A 105 5.71 -3.85 -8.92
N ALA A 106 4.89 -4.62 -8.21
CA ALA A 106 3.70 -5.25 -8.77
C ALA A 106 2.69 -4.21 -9.29
N VAL A 107 2.45 -3.13 -8.54
CA VAL A 107 1.60 -2.01 -8.98
C VAL A 107 2.18 -1.31 -10.21
N GLN A 108 3.50 -1.15 -10.28
CA GLN A 108 4.16 -0.59 -11.46
C GLN A 108 4.04 -1.51 -12.69
N ARG A 109 4.17 -2.83 -12.51
CA ARG A 109 3.99 -3.81 -13.60
C ARG A 109 2.55 -3.83 -14.11
N TYR A 110 1.57 -3.70 -13.21
CA TYR A 110 0.15 -3.58 -13.56
C TYR A 110 -0.11 -2.34 -14.44
N ARG A 111 0.57 -1.22 -14.17
CA ARG A 111 0.50 -0.03 -15.04
C ARG A 111 0.99 -0.33 -16.45
N GLY A 112 2.09 -1.08 -16.59
CA GLY A 112 2.62 -1.48 -17.90
C GLY A 112 1.67 -2.38 -18.68
N SER A 113 1.04 -3.36 -18.01
CA SER A 113 0.09 -4.25 -18.66
C SER A 113 -1.21 -3.54 -19.08
N LEU A 114 -1.64 -2.52 -18.34
CA LEU A 114 -2.73 -1.63 -18.74
C LEU A 114 -2.43 -0.90 -20.05
N PHE A 115 -1.28 -0.26 -20.16
CA PHE A 115 -0.88 0.44 -21.40
C PHE A 115 -0.81 -0.52 -22.59
N TRP A 116 -0.31 -1.74 -22.39
CA TRP A 116 -0.30 -2.77 -23.42
C TRP A 116 -1.71 -3.15 -23.89
N ARG A 117 -2.66 -3.36 -22.96
CA ARG A 117 -4.07 -3.66 -23.28
C ARG A 117 -4.74 -2.51 -24.04
N ILE A 118 -4.47 -1.27 -23.66
CA ILE A 118 -4.98 -0.08 -24.36
C ILE A 118 -4.37 0.03 -25.76
N GLY A 119 -3.08 -0.27 -25.92
CA GLY A 119 -2.43 -0.32 -27.23
C GLY A 119 -3.08 -1.35 -28.16
N TRP A 120 -3.34 -2.56 -27.66
CA TRP A 120 -4.08 -3.59 -28.41
C TRP A 120 -5.50 -3.15 -28.76
N PHE A 121 -6.19 -2.49 -27.84
CA PHE A 121 -7.53 -1.97 -28.08
C PHE A 121 -7.53 -0.88 -29.17
N ALA A 122 -6.55 0.01 -29.17
CA ALA A 122 -6.39 1.04 -30.21
C ALA A 122 -6.08 0.42 -31.59
N ILE A 123 -5.22 -0.60 -31.64
CA ILE A 123 -4.94 -1.36 -32.87
C ILE A 123 -6.20 -2.06 -33.36
N PHE A 124 -6.95 -2.72 -32.47
CA PHE A 124 -8.23 -3.34 -32.81
C PHE A 124 -9.22 -2.32 -33.39
N LEU A 125 -9.32 -1.13 -32.77
CA LEU A 125 -10.14 -0.02 -33.24
C LEU A 125 -9.73 0.47 -34.63
N ALA A 126 -8.42 0.59 -34.88
CA ALA A 126 -7.86 1.03 -36.14
C ALA A 126 -8.12 0.01 -37.26
N VAL A 127 -7.88 -1.28 -36.98
CA VAL A 127 -8.16 -2.38 -37.91
C VAL A 127 -9.66 -2.49 -38.18
N PHE A 128 -10.50 -2.39 -37.15
CA PHE A 128 -11.95 -2.43 -37.29
C PHE A 128 -12.48 -1.25 -38.10
N SER A 129 -11.96 -0.04 -37.86
CA SER A 129 -12.30 1.15 -38.65
C SER A 129 -11.86 1.01 -40.11
N PHE A 130 -10.67 0.44 -40.34
CA PHE A 130 -10.15 0.18 -41.68
C PHE A 130 -10.98 -0.86 -42.44
N VAL A 131 -11.37 -1.97 -41.78
CA VAL A 131 -12.26 -2.99 -42.34
C VAL A 131 -13.62 -2.40 -42.69
N MET A 132 -14.19 -1.58 -41.81
CA MET A 132 -15.47 -0.91 -42.03
C MET A 132 -15.41 0.12 -43.18
N PHE A 133 -14.28 0.83 -43.31
CA PHE A 133 -14.04 1.75 -44.42
C PHE A 133 -13.88 1.01 -45.76
N TYR A 134 -13.11 -0.08 -45.77
CA TYR A 134 -12.85 -0.87 -46.99
C TYR A 134 -14.05 -1.70 -47.43
N GLN A 135 -14.90 -2.14 -46.50
CA GLN A 135 -16.20 -2.74 -46.84
C GLN A 135 -17.23 -1.74 -47.41
N GLY A 136 -16.93 -0.44 -47.45
CA GLY A 136 -17.65 0.58 -48.21
C GLY A 136 -19.15 0.83 -47.92
N GLY A 137 -19.89 -0.07 -47.27
CA GLY A 137 -21.28 -0.17 -47.67
C GLY A 137 -22.20 -1.18 -46.98
N LEU A 138 -21.95 -1.63 -45.74
CA LEU A 138 -23.00 -2.36 -45.03
C LEU A 138 -23.97 -1.40 -44.32
N THR A 139 -24.83 -0.82 -45.16
CA THR A 139 -26.27 -0.52 -44.95
C THR A 139 -26.67 0.70 -44.07
N GLY A 140 -27.00 1.81 -44.74
CA GLY A 140 -27.89 2.88 -44.23
C GLY A 140 -27.28 3.89 -43.24
N SER A 141 -27.91 5.06 -43.13
CA SER A 141 -27.57 6.10 -42.12
C SER A 141 -27.57 5.54 -40.70
N ILE A 142 -28.49 4.60 -40.42
CA ILE A 142 -28.72 3.99 -39.12
C ILE A 142 -27.50 3.23 -38.59
N GLY A 143 -26.86 2.36 -39.39
CA GLY A 143 -25.69 1.60 -38.93
C GLY A 143 -24.48 2.50 -38.61
N ARG A 144 -24.36 3.63 -39.33
CA ARG A 144 -23.32 4.62 -39.12
C ARG A 144 -23.54 5.43 -37.83
N GLU A 145 -24.78 5.82 -37.57
CA GLU A 145 -25.19 6.51 -36.34
C GLU A 145 -24.99 5.63 -35.09
N PHE A 146 -25.37 4.35 -35.17
CA PHE A 146 -25.12 3.38 -34.09
C PHE A 146 -23.63 3.20 -33.80
N MET A 147 -22.78 3.19 -34.83
CA MET A 147 -21.33 3.16 -34.66
C MET A 147 -20.79 4.41 -33.95
N TYR A 148 -21.26 5.60 -34.31
CA TYR A 148 -20.85 6.83 -33.62
C TYR A 148 -21.27 6.84 -32.16
N VAL A 149 -22.50 6.41 -31.86
CA VAL A 149 -22.98 6.29 -30.48
C VAL A 149 -22.15 5.25 -29.72
N PHE A 150 -21.87 4.09 -30.32
CA PHE A 150 -21.02 3.07 -29.72
C PHE A 150 -19.62 3.60 -29.43
N PHE A 151 -18.98 4.27 -30.38
CA PHE A 151 -17.66 4.88 -30.18
C PHE A 151 -17.67 6.01 -29.16
N TYR A 152 -18.75 6.80 -29.08
CA TYR A 152 -18.90 7.82 -28.07
C TYR A 152 -18.92 7.20 -26.66
N PHE A 153 -19.76 6.18 -26.42
CA PHE A 153 -19.79 5.47 -25.14
C PHE A 153 -18.48 4.73 -24.84
N LEU A 154 -17.86 4.15 -25.86
CA LEU A 154 -16.60 3.43 -25.71
C LEU A 154 -15.45 4.38 -25.39
N GLY A 155 -15.39 5.53 -26.06
CA GLY A 155 -14.41 6.59 -25.83
C GLY A 155 -14.56 7.20 -24.44
N ASP A 156 -15.79 7.52 -24.04
CA ASP A 156 -16.10 8.04 -22.70
C ASP A 156 -15.67 7.07 -21.60
N ARG A 157 -16.05 5.79 -21.71
CA ARG A 157 -15.62 4.74 -20.78
C ARG A 157 -14.11 4.51 -20.75
N LEU A 158 -13.44 4.68 -21.89
CA LEU A 158 -12.00 4.47 -22.00
C LEU A 158 -11.23 5.66 -21.41
N ILE A 159 -11.72 6.90 -21.59
CA ILE A 159 -11.18 8.10 -20.96
C ILE A 159 -11.36 8.03 -19.45
N ASP A 160 -12.53 7.63 -18.96
CA ASP A 160 -12.79 7.43 -17.53
C ASP A 160 -11.88 6.34 -16.96
N TYR A 161 -11.76 5.21 -17.65
CA TYR A 161 -10.87 4.12 -17.21
C TYR A 161 -9.39 4.56 -17.16
N LEU A 162 -8.95 5.34 -18.15
CA LEU A 162 -7.60 5.91 -18.18
C LEU A 162 -7.36 6.90 -17.04
N THR A 163 -8.29 7.83 -16.83
CA THR A 163 -8.12 8.91 -15.84
C THR A 163 -8.29 8.42 -14.41
N LEU A 164 -9.29 7.57 -14.15
CA LEU A 164 -9.51 6.96 -12.83
C LEU A 164 -8.40 5.96 -12.51
N GLY A 165 -8.07 5.07 -13.46
CA GLY A 165 -7.02 4.07 -13.29
C GLY A 165 -5.64 4.70 -13.03
N GLN A 166 -5.28 5.78 -13.72
CA GLN A 166 -4.01 6.48 -13.44
C GLN A 166 -3.98 7.15 -12.07
N ARG A 167 -5.09 7.77 -11.64
CA ARG A 167 -5.18 8.42 -10.33
C ARG A 167 -5.09 7.40 -9.20
N GLU A 168 -5.80 6.28 -9.30
CA GLU A 168 -5.78 5.21 -8.31
C GLU A 168 -4.41 4.53 -8.24
N VAL A 169 -3.79 4.22 -9.40
CA VAL A 169 -2.44 3.64 -9.44
C VAL A 169 -1.41 4.60 -8.83
N LYS A 170 -1.51 5.90 -9.12
CA LYS A 170 -0.60 6.90 -8.53
C LYS A 170 -0.78 6.99 -7.01
N LYS A 171 -2.02 7.08 -6.53
CA LYS A 171 -2.33 7.11 -5.09
C LYS A 171 -1.81 5.86 -4.38
N ARG A 172 -2.07 4.68 -4.93
CA ARG A 172 -1.61 3.41 -4.36
C ARG A 172 -0.09 3.30 -4.36
N LYS A 173 0.58 3.76 -5.43
CA LYS A 173 2.05 3.82 -5.46
C LYS A 173 2.60 4.75 -4.37
N THR A 174 2.02 5.93 -4.19
CA THR A 174 2.46 6.86 -3.13
C THR A 174 2.26 6.27 -1.74
N LYS A 175 1.10 5.63 -1.48
CA LYS A 175 0.84 4.96 -0.21
C LYS A 175 1.80 3.80 0.07
N LEU A 176 1.99 2.91 -0.91
CA LEU A 176 2.93 1.79 -0.76
C LEU A 176 4.37 2.28 -0.56
N SER A 177 4.77 3.36 -1.23
CA SER A 177 6.09 3.96 -1.04
C SER A 177 6.25 4.54 0.37
N GLN A 178 5.23 5.21 0.90
CA GLN A 178 5.21 5.76 2.26
C GLN A 178 5.32 4.65 3.32
N ILE A 179 4.63 3.53 3.10
CA ILE A 179 4.66 2.37 3.99
C ILE A 179 5.98 1.61 3.84
N ALA A 180 6.58 1.55 2.65
CA ALA A 180 7.91 0.98 2.45
C ALA A 180 9.01 1.75 3.20
N THR A 181 8.83 3.06 3.44
CA THR A 181 9.73 3.90 4.26
C THR A 181 9.35 3.90 5.75
N MET A 182 8.55 2.95 6.21
CA MET A 182 8.20 2.88 7.63
C MET A 182 9.43 2.60 8.49
N LYS A 183 9.45 3.14 9.70
CA LYS A 183 10.45 2.78 10.69
C LYS A 183 9.94 1.61 11.54
N VAL A 184 10.71 0.54 11.65
CA VAL A 184 10.42 -0.53 12.61
C VAL A 184 11.08 -0.17 13.93
N VAL A 185 10.35 -0.31 15.04
CA VAL A 185 10.84 -0.04 16.39
C VAL A 185 10.51 -1.24 17.26
N PHE A 186 11.54 -1.79 17.91
CA PHE A 186 11.41 -2.90 18.84
C PHE A 186 11.32 -2.35 20.26
N THR A 187 10.27 -2.65 21.00
CA THR A 187 10.09 -2.14 22.38
C THR A 187 9.43 -3.19 23.27
N LYS A 188 9.79 -3.24 24.56
CA LYS A 188 9.20 -4.18 25.51
C LYS A 188 7.75 -3.85 25.88
N GLU A 189 7.41 -2.57 25.84
CA GLU A 189 6.08 -2.03 26.16
C GLU A 189 5.49 -1.27 24.97
N LEU A 190 4.17 -1.26 24.91
CA LEU A 190 3.40 -0.54 23.90
C LEU A 190 3.57 0.96 24.11
N LEU A 191 4.02 1.70 23.09
CA LEU A 191 4.19 3.16 23.17
C LEU A 191 2.84 3.92 23.28
N GLY A 192 1.72 3.22 23.46
CA GLY A 192 0.41 3.79 23.75
C GLY A 192 0.35 4.69 25.01
N ASP A 193 1.34 4.57 25.92
CA ASP A 193 1.48 5.36 27.14
C ASP A 193 2.70 6.31 27.15
N LEU A 194 3.23 6.70 25.97
CA LEU A 194 4.31 7.68 25.91
C LEU A 194 3.89 9.06 26.45
N THR A 195 4.71 9.61 27.32
CA THR A 195 4.73 11.06 27.57
C THR A 195 5.16 11.82 26.30
N ASP A 196 4.66 13.05 26.12
CA ASP A 196 4.87 13.90 24.94
C ASP A 196 6.34 14.03 24.49
N GLU A 197 7.30 13.90 25.40
CA GLU A 197 8.74 13.98 25.09
C GLU A 197 9.26 12.77 24.31
N GLN A 198 8.83 11.56 24.65
CA GLN A 198 9.30 10.34 24.00
C GLN A 198 8.73 10.23 22.57
N ALA A 199 7.47 10.66 22.36
CA ALA A 199 6.87 10.80 21.04
C ALA A 199 7.60 11.84 20.16
N ARG A 200 8.10 12.93 20.76
CA ARG A 200 8.92 13.94 20.06
C ARG A 200 10.30 13.41 19.66
N LYS A 201 10.88 12.48 20.41
CA LYS A 201 12.18 11.86 20.10
C LYS A 201 12.05 10.90 18.91
N VAL A 202 11.07 9.99 18.95
CA VAL A 202 10.78 9.06 17.85
C VAL A 202 10.48 9.82 16.56
N ARG A 203 9.70 10.91 16.62
CA ARG A 203 9.48 11.81 15.47
C ARG A 203 10.76 12.37 14.89
N ARG A 204 11.67 12.85 15.74
CA ARG A 204 12.93 13.44 15.30
C ARG A 204 13.77 12.40 14.57
N ASP A 205 13.83 11.19 15.12
CA ASP A 205 14.62 10.10 14.56
C ASP A 205 14.01 9.52 13.26
N VAL A 206 12.69 9.51 13.13
CA VAL A 206 12.00 9.12 11.88
C VAL A 206 12.22 10.17 10.79
N ILE A 207 12.07 11.46 11.14
CA ILE A 207 12.24 12.56 10.19
C ILE A 207 13.70 12.69 9.76
N SER A 208 14.67 12.55 10.68
CA SER A 208 16.11 12.64 10.37
C SER A 208 16.56 11.51 9.45
N ASN A 209 16.09 10.27 9.69
CA ASN A 209 16.46 9.15 8.85
C ASN A 209 15.83 9.26 7.44
N ALA A 210 14.59 9.75 7.36
CA ALA A 210 13.94 10.03 6.08
C ALA A 210 14.61 11.19 5.30
N THR A 211 15.31 12.11 5.98
CA THR A 211 16.08 13.17 5.30
C THR A 211 17.51 12.74 4.96
N SER A 212 18.12 11.80 5.67
CA SER A 212 19.46 11.29 5.36
C SER A 212 19.49 10.29 4.21
N GLU A 213 18.40 9.57 3.92
CA GLU A 213 18.32 8.66 2.76
C GLU A 213 17.94 9.37 1.44
N ASN A 214 17.61 10.67 1.48
CA ASN A 214 17.27 11.47 0.30
C ASN A 214 18.38 12.45 -0.15
N LEU A 215 19.61 12.25 0.34
CA LEU A 215 20.85 12.93 -0.09
C LEU A 215 21.84 11.93 -0.67
#